data_AF-A0A1S4B2L3-F1
#
_entry.id   AF-A0A1S4B2L3-F1
#
_cell.length_a   1.000
_cell.length_b   1.000
_cell.length_c   1.000
_cell.angle_alpha   90.00
_cell.angle_beta   90.00
_cell.angle_gamma   90.00
#
_symmetry.space_group_name_H-M   'P 1'
#
loop_
_entity.id
_entity.type
_entity.pdbx_description
1 polymer ?
#
loop_
_entity_poly.entity_id
_entity_poly.type
_entity_poly.pdbx_seq_one_letter_code
_entity_poly.pdbx_strand_id
1 'polypeptide(L)'
;MTHDEFFMETHIRKKKAPTDPSRWVEDRVKIAYGRYKTNVEEYTQSLPLNEQGERLPISDEEAQKIWLDVVGGPKKGITYGLPERSFRHYKAGLQGIGTSAQGEAIDRSTLSSMKKKIAKLTTEFEETKTREQKRDKQLDTLQVQLEKRDQQFNILQGQLANLFASDAFPIPWSRQPSPDGNTSNHADDECYSSGDEDDVV
;
A
#
# COMPACT_ATOMS: atom_id res chain seq x y z
N MET A 1 -17.43 -33.19 0.59
CA MET A 1 -18.09 -33.12 -0.72
C MET A 1 -18.01 -31.68 -1.18
N THR A 2 -17.28 -31.43 -2.25
CA THR A 2 -17.10 -30.07 -2.80
C THR A 2 -18.39 -29.63 -3.52
N HIS A 3 -18.56 -28.31 -3.73
CA HIS A 3 -19.70 -27.80 -4.51
C HIS A 3 -19.73 -28.41 -5.92
N ASP A 4 -18.56 -28.60 -6.51
CA ASP A 4 -18.35 -29.18 -7.83
C ASP A 4 -18.82 -30.64 -7.90
N GLU A 5 -18.41 -31.46 -6.92
CA GLU A 5 -18.83 -32.85 -6.81
C GLU A 5 -20.35 -32.99 -6.68
N PHE A 6 -20.96 -32.21 -5.77
CA PHE A 6 -22.41 -32.22 -5.56
C PHE A 6 -23.18 -31.82 -6.83
N PHE A 7 -22.69 -30.79 -7.51
CA PHE A 7 -23.35 -30.26 -8.69
C PHE A 7 -23.27 -31.25 -9.86
N MET A 8 -22.10 -31.83 -10.11
CA MET A 8 -21.90 -32.83 -11.16
C MET A 8 -22.69 -34.10 -10.89
N GLU A 9 -22.78 -34.56 -9.64
CA GLU A 9 -23.58 -35.74 -9.27
C GLU A 9 -25.07 -35.54 -9.51
N THR A 10 -25.59 -34.34 -9.23
CA THR A 10 -27.03 -34.04 -9.32
C THR A 10 -27.49 -33.65 -10.73
N HIS A 11 -26.59 -33.12 -11.57
CA HIS A 11 -26.95 -32.53 -12.87
C HIS A 11 -26.35 -33.23 -14.08
N ILE A 12 -25.61 -34.32 -13.88
CA ILE A 12 -25.21 -35.24 -14.96
C ILE A 12 -26.14 -36.45 -14.93
N ARG A 13 -26.67 -36.82 -16.10
CA ARG A 13 -27.47 -38.04 -16.25
C ARG A 13 -26.60 -39.24 -15.91
N LYS A 14 -27.13 -40.14 -15.08
CA LYS A 14 -26.51 -41.45 -14.84
C LYS A 14 -26.27 -42.16 -16.16
N LYS A 15 -25.02 -42.57 -16.38
CA LYS A 15 -24.63 -43.40 -17.51
C LYS A 15 -25.33 -44.76 -17.40
N LYS A 16 -25.83 -45.28 -18.52
CA LYS A 16 -26.43 -46.61 -18.56
C LYS A 16 -25.37 -47.69 -18.77
N ALA A 17 -24.31 -47.35 -19.52
CA ALA A 17 -23.08 -48.12 -19.65
C ALA A 17 -21.85 -47.25 -19.32
N PRO A 18 -20.73 -47.82 -18.82
CA PRO A 18 -19.52 -47.06 -18.51
C PRO A 18 -18.98 -46.24 -19.69
N THR A 19 -19.21 -46.73 -20.92
CA THR A 19 -18.79 -46.12 -22.19
C THR A 19 -19.63 -44.92 -22.61
N ASP A 20 -20.82 -44.72 -22.03
CA ASP A 20 -21.70 -43.63 -22.42
C ASP A 20 -21.09 -42.26 -22.08
N PRO A 21 -21.22 -41.24 -22.94
CA PRO A 21 -20.78 -39.89 -22.63
C PRO A 21 -21.66 -39.29 -21.53
N SER A 22 -21.04 -38.58 -20.59
CA SER A 22 -21.75 -37.80 -19.57
C SER A 22 -22.59 -36.72 -20.25
N ARG A 23 -23.92 -36.77 -20.05
CA ARG A 23 -24.86 -35.78 -20.60
C ARG A 23 -25.47 -34.97 -19.47
N TRP A 24 -25.53 -33.67 -19.64
CA TRP A 24 -26.21 -32.77 -18.71
C TRP A 24 -27.72 -33.05 -18.69
N VAL A 25 -28.34 -32.88 -17.53
CA VAL A 25 -29.80 -33.03 -17.39
C VAL A 25 -30.51 -31.93 -18.19
N GLU A 26 -30.00 -30.71 -18.15
CA GLU A 26 -30.52 -29.52 -18.83
C GLU A 26 -29.38 -28.66 -19.43
N ASP A 27 -29.61 -28.08 -20.62
CA ASP A 27 -28.62 -27.22 -21.29
C ASP A 27 -28.35 -25.92 -20.53
N ARG A 28 -29.38 -25.37 -19.88
CA ARG A 28 -29.25 -24.17 -19.03
C ARG A 28 -28.22 -24.35 -17.92
N VAL A 29 -28.18 -25.56 -17.35
CA VAL A 29 -27.31 -25.92 -16.24
C VAL A 29 -25.87 -26.02 -16.71
N LYS A 30 -25.65 -26.63 -17.88
CA LYS A 30 -24.33 -26.65 -18.55
C LYS A 30 -23.80 -25.24 -18.80
N ILE A 31 -24.65 -24.32 -19.26
CA ILE A 31 -24.27 -22.93 -19.53
C ILE A 31 -23.90 -22.20 -18.24
N ALA A 32 -24.72 -22.33 -17.19
CA ALA A 32 -24.45 -21.72 -15.88
C ALA A 32 -23.14 -22.24 -15.29
N TYR A 33 -22.94 -23.56 -15.30
CA TYR A 33 -21.70 -24.17 -14.81
C TYR A 33 -20.46 -23.73 -15.59
N GLY A 34 -20.57 -23.63 -16.93
CA GLY A 34 -19.49 -23.09 -17.76
C GLY A 34 -19.11 -21.67 -17.37
N ARG A 35 -20.10 -20.78 -17.21
CA ARG A 35 -19.88 -19.39 -16.75
C ARG A 35 -19.26 -19.34 -15.36
N TYR A 36 -19.75 -20.16 -14.44
CA TYR A 36 -19.20 -20.27 -13.10
C TYR A 36 -17.71 -20.63 -13.12
N LYS A 37 -17.31 -21.65 -13.90
CA LYS A 37 -15.90 -22.04 -14.03
C LYS A 37 -15.05 -20.91 -14.60
N THR A 38 -15.54 -20.16 -15.59
CA THR A 38 -14.85 -18.99 -16.13
C THR A 38 -14.68 -17.90 -15.07
N ASN A 39 -15.74 -17.55 -14.33
CA ASN A 39 -15.67 -16.50 -13.32
C ASN A 39 -14.79 -16.87 -12.12
N VAL A 40 -14.75 -18.15 -11.73
CA VAL A 40 -13.84 -18.65 -10.67
C VAL A 40 -12.39 -18.52 -11.11
N GLU A 41 -12.09 -18.87 -12.36
CA GLU A 41 -10.75 -18.72 -12.92
C GLU A 41 -10.36 -17.24 -12.99
N GLU A 42 -11.24 -16.37 -13.49
CA GLU A 42 -11.02 -14.92 -13.55
C GLU A 42 -10.79 -14.31 -12.16
N TYR A 43 -11.58 -14.71 -11.16
CA TYR A 43 -11.40 -14.28 -9.77
C TYR A 43 -10.06 -14.74 -9.22
N THR A 44 -9.71 -16.01 -9.42
CA THR A 44 -8.42 -16.57 -9.00
C THR A 44 -7.27 -15.79 -9.67
N GLN A 45 -7.45 -15.38 -10.93
CA GLN A 45 -6.47 -14.57 -11.65
C GLN A 45 -6.31 -13.15 -11.07
N SER A 46 -7.37 -12.59 -10.48
CA SER A 46 -7.35 -11.28 -9.84
C SER A 46 -6.70 -11.29 -8.45
N LEU A 47 -6.53 -12.45 -7.82
CA LEU A 47 -5.92 -12.56 -6.50
C LEU A 47 -4.41 -12.26 -6.54
N PRO A 48 -3.88 -11.58 -5.50
CA PRO A 48 -2.46 -11.33 -5.39
C PRO A 48 -1.69 -12.66 -5.28
N LEU A 49 -0.50 -12.70 -5.89
CA LEU A 49 0.45 -13.80 -5.69
C LEU A 49 0.96 -13.74 -4.24
N ASN A 50 1.05 -14.91 -3.59
CA ASN A 50 1.74 -15.02 -2.31
C ASN A 50 3.27 -14.88 -2.51
N GLU A 51 4.02 -14.85 -1.40
CA GLU A 51 5.48 -14.72 -1.40
C GLU A 51 6.19 -15.85 -2.18
N GLN A 52 5.52 -16.99 -2.39
CA GLN A 52 6.00 -18.15 -3.13
C GLN A 52 5.60 -18.11 -4.62
N GLY A 53 4.91 -17.05 -5.06
CA GLY A 53 4.42 -16.92 -6.43
C GLY A 53 3.22 -17.81 -6.77
N GLU A 54 2.59 -18.40 -5.76
CA GLU A 54 1.36 -19.17 -5.89
C GLU A 54 0.13 -18.30 -5.60
N ARG A 55 -0.96 -18.59 -6.30
CA ARG A 55 -2.26 -17.98 -6.01
C ARG A 55 -2.96 -18.79 -4.94
N LEU A 56 -3.52 -18.10 -3.96
CA LEU A 56 -4.33 -18.72 -2.93
C LEU A 56 -5.51 -19.46 -3.56
N PRO A 57 -5.81 -20.69 -3.12
CA PRO A 57 -7.00 -21.37 -3.56
C PRO A 57 -8.22 -20.55 -3.15
N ILE A 58 -9.20 -20.44 -4.04
CA ILE A 58 -10.46 -19.77 -3.75
C ILE A 58 -11.15 -20.43 -2.56
N SER A 59 -11.65 -19.62 -1.64
CA SER A 59 -12.43 -20.14 -0.51
C SER A 59 -13.80 -20.66 -0.97
N ASP A 60 -14.37 -21.63 -0.25
CA ASP A 60 -15.72 -22.15 -0.54
C ASP A 60 -16.79 -21.05 -0.53
N GLU A 61 -16.62 -20.00 0.27
CA GLU A 61 -17.55 -18.87 0.36
C GLU A 61 -17.50 -17.96 -0.88
N GLU A 62 -16.29 -17.68 -1.39
CA GLU A 62 -16.11 -16.91 -2.62
C GLU A 62 -16.61 -17.68 -3.83
N ALA A 63 -16.33 -18.99 -3.90
CA ALA A 63 -16.89 -19.88 -4.91
C ALA A 63 -18.43 -19.84 -4.89
N GLN A 64 -19.06 -19.90 -3.72
CA GLN A 64 -20.52 -19.78 -3.59
C GLN A 64 -21.05 -18.41 -4.03
N LYS A 65 -20.34 -17.31 -3.73
CA LYS A 65 -20.70 -15.96 -4.19
C LYS A 65 -20.66 -15.86 -5.72
N ILE A 66 -19.61 -16.40 -6.35
CA ILE A 66 -19.49 -16.43 -7.81
C ILE A 66 -20.61 -17.28 -8.43
N TRP A 67 -20.94 -18.43 -7.82
CA TRP A 67 -22.08 -19.24 -8.25
C TRP A 67 -23.39 -18.46 -8.20
N LEU A 68 -23.63 -17.74 -7.08
CA LEU A 68 -24.82 -16.93 -6.88
C LEU A 68 -24.95 -15.83 -7.93
N ASP A 69 -23.86 -15.15 -8.27
CA ASP A 69 -23.86 -14.13 -9.32
C ASP A 69 -24.29 -14.72 -10.68
N VAL A 70 -23.75 -15.88 -11.04
CA VAL A 70 -24.07 -16.56 -12.31
C VAL A 70 -25.53 -17.00 -12.39
N VAL A 71 -26.13 -17.49 -11.30
CA VAL A 71 -27.51 -17.97 -11.28
C VAL A 71 -28.55 -16.89 -10.96
N GLY A 72 -28.10 -15.64 -10.74
CA GLY A 72 -28.98 -14.49 -10.47
C GLY A 72 -29.47 -14.38 -9.03
N GLY A 73 -28.69 -14.93 -8.09
CA GLY A 73 -28.94 -14.87 -6.65
C GLY A 73 -30.07 -15.78 -6.15
N PRO A 74 -30.40 -15.70 -4.86
CA PRO A 74 -31.45 -16.51 -4.27
C PRO A 74 -32.83 -16.00 -4.69
N LYS A 75 -33.62 -16.84 -5.35
CA LYS A 75 -35.01 -16.52 -5.69
C LYS A 75 -35.94 -17.16 -4.66
N LYS A 76 -36.73 -16.33 -3.95
CA LYS A 76 -37.58 -16.78 -2.83
C LYS A 76 -36.81 -17.53 -1.72
N GLY A 77 -35.56 -17.15 -1.47
CA GLY A 77 -34.75 -17.77 -0.42
C GLY A 77 -34.22 -19.18 -0.75
N ILE A 78 -34.31 -19.60 -2.01
CA ILE A 78 -33.73 -20.85 -2.50
C ILE A 78 -32.82 -20.51 -3.68
N THR A 79 -31.63 -21.08 -3.69
CA THR A 79 -30.69 -20.95 -4.79
C THR A 79 -30.57 -22.30 -5.50
N TYR A 80 -30.61 -22.27 -6.83
CA TYR A 80 -30.43 -23.46 -7.65
C TYR A 80 -29.04 -24.08 -7.40
N GLY A 81 -28.99 -25.39 -7.16
CA GLY A 81 -27.74 -26.14 -7.02
C GLY A 81 -26.95 -25.96 -5.71
N LEU A 82 -27.48 -25.21 -4.73
CA LEU A 82 -26.85 -25.09 -3.40
C LEU A 82 -27.58 -25.94 -2.34
N PRO A 83 -26.87 -26.70 -1.50
CA PRO A 83 -27.48 -27.39 -0.37
C PRO A 83 -28.10 -26.38 0.60
N GLU A 84 -29.31 -26.66 1.09
CA GLU A 84 -30.07 -25.77 1.98
C GLU A 84 -29.32 -25.37 3.26
N ARG A 85 -28.31 -26.14 3.66
CA ARG A 85 -27.43 -25.88 4.81
C ARG A 85 -26.40 -24.76 4.56
N SER A 86 -25.90 -24.63 3.33
CA SER A 86 -24.95 -23.56 2.93
C SER A 86 -25.62 -22.19 2.85
N PHE A 87 -26.93 -22.16 2.57
CA PHE A 87 -27.72 -20.94 2.50
C PHE A 87 -27.83 -20.20 3.84
N ARG A 88 -27.73 -20.90 4.99
CA ARG A 88 -27.80 -20.26 6.31
C ARG A 88 -26.64 -19.28 6.56
N HIS A 89 -25.45 -19.54 6.01
CA HIS A 89 -24.29 -18.65 6.11
C HIS A 89 -24.43 -17.44 5.20
N TYR A 90 -24.95 -17.63 3.98
CA TYR A 90 -25.22 -16.52 3.06
C TYR A 90 -26.34 -15.59 3.57
N LYS A 91 -27.37 -16.15 4.24
CA LYS A 91 -28.40 -15.37 4.92
C LYS A 91 -27.83 -14.53 6.08
N ALA A 92 -26.80 -15.01 6.78
CA ALA A 92 -26.14 -14.25 7.84
C ALA A 92 -25.35 -13.04 7.29
N GLY A 93 -24.70 -13.18 6.13
CA GLY A 93 -24.02 -12.07 5.44
C GLY A 93 -24.97 -11.04 4.79
N LEU A 94 -26.17 -11.46 4.36
CA LEU A 94 -27.23 -10.59 3.85
C LEU A 94 -28.21 -10.10 4.94
N GLN A 95 -28.00 -10.47 6.20
CA GLN A 95 -28.87 -10.12 7.32
C GLN A 95 -28.77 -8.63 7.73
N GLY A 96 -28.29 -7.76 6.83
CA GLY A 96 -28.22 -6.32 7.01
C GLY A 96 -29.44 -5.54 6.51
N ILE A 97 -30.38 -6.15 5.78
CA ILE A 97 -31.47 -5.39 5.12
C ILE A 97 -32.89 -5.77 5.59
N GLY A 98 -33.09 -6.86 6.34
CA GLY A 98 -34.44 -7.26 6.74
C GLY A 98 -34.50 -8.07 8.03
N THR A 99 -34.89 -7.41 9.12
CA THR A 99 -35.44 -7.97 10.36
C THR A 99 -34.75 -9.26 10.86
N SER A 100 -33.66 -9.09 11.60
CA SER A 100 -33.20 -10.10 12.56
C SER A 100 -33.28 -9.50 13.95
N ALA A 101 -34.17 -10.06 14.78
CA ALA A 101 -34.23 -9.81 16.21
C ALA A 101 -33.07 -10.52 16.96
N GLN A 102 -31.86 -10.39 16.41
CA GLN A 102 -30.61 -10.72 17.07
C GLN A 102 -29.58 -9.66 16.68
N GLY A 103 -29.97 -8.39 16.79
CA GLY A 103 -28.99 -7.34 17.03
C GLY A 103 -28.52 -7.53 18.45
N GLU A 104 -27.24 -7.83 18.64
CA GLU A 104 -26.59 -7.49 19.90
C GLU A 104 -26.92 -6.01 20.13
N ALA A 105 -27.83 -5.75 21.06
CA ALA A 105 -28.35 -4.41 21.27
C ALA A 105 -27.13 -3.57 21.67
N ILE A 106 -26.64 -2.74 20.75
CA ILE A 106 -25.51 -1.87 21.01
C ILE A 106 -25.87 -1.09 22.26
N ASP A 107 -25.19 -1.42 23.36
CA ASP A 107 -25.51 -0.86 24.65
C ASP A 107 -25.48 0.67 24.53
N ARG A 108 -26.53 1.31 25.04
CA ARG A 108 -26.70 2.77 25.00
C ARG A 108 -25.48 3.47 25.58
N SER A 109 -24.82 2.84 26.56
CA SER A 109 -23.57 3.33 27.14
C SER A 109 -22.41 3.31 26.14
N THR A 110 -22.24 2.23 25.38
CA THR A 110 -21.23 2.08 24.31
C THR A 110 -21.44 3.11 23.22
N LEU A 111 -22.68 3.30 22.76
CA LEU A 111 -23.01 4.31 21.75
C LEU A 111 -22.71 5.73 22.25
N SER A 112 -23.04 6.02 23.51
CA SER A 112 -22.72 7.31 24.15
C SER A 112 -21.21 7.55 24.24
N SER A 113 -20.45 6.52 24.63
CA SER A 113 -18.98 6.56 24.70
C SER A 113 -18.35 6.84 23.32
N MET A 114 -18.82 6.15 22.28
CA MET A 114 -18.35 6.39 20.90
C MET A 114 -18.67 7.80 20.43
N LYS A 115 -19.89 8.31 20.67
CA LYS A 115 -20.25 9.69 20.34
C LYS A 115 -19.34 10.71 21.03
N LYS A 116 -19.03 10.48 22.31
CA LYS A 116 -18.11 11.34 23.06
C LYS A 116 -16.68 11.30 22.50
N LYS A 117 -16.19 10.12 22.11
CA LYS A 117 -14.88 9.96 21.46
C LYS A 117 -14.82 10.67 20.11
N ILE A 118 -15.86 10.53 19.29
CA ILE A 118 -15.96 11.23 18.00
C ILE A 118 -15.94 12.74 18.23
N ALA A 119 -16.78 13.27 19.12
CA ALA A 119 -16.81 14.70 19.41
C ALA A 119 -15.44 15.22 19.87
N LYS A 120 -14.76 14.48 20.76
CA LYS A 120 -13.41 14.83 21.24
C LYS A 120 -12.39 14.85 20.08
N LEU A 121 -12.34 13.80 19.27
CA LEU A 121 -11.41 13.72 18.13
C LEU A 121 -11.69 14.82 17.10
N THR A 122 -12.95 15.15 16.84
CA THR A 122 -13.31 16.25 15.95
C THR A 122 -12.80 17.59 16.48
N THR A 123 -12.92 17.85 17.79
CA THR A 123 -12.39 19.10 18.37
C THR A 123 -10.86 19.16 18.33
N GLU A 124 -10.18 18.05 18.64
CA GLU A 124 -8.71 17.98 18.58
C GLU A 124 -8.21 18.16 17.14
N PHE A 125 -8.91 17.58 16.16
CA PHE A 125 -8.58 17.70 14.74
C PHE A 125 -8.70 19.15 14.22
N GLU A 126 -9.76 19.87 14.58
CA GLU A 126 -9.87 21.28 14.18
C GLU A 126 -8.81 22.15 14.88
N GLU A 127 -8.48 21.87 16.14
CA GLU A 127 -7.39 22.56 16.84
C GLU A 127 -6.04 22.33 16.16
N THR A 128 -5.68 21.08 15.84
CA THR A 128 -4.41 20.77 15.18
C THR A 128 -4.32 21.41 13.80
N LYS A 129 -5.41 21.40 13.03
CA LYS A 129 -5.51 22.05 11.72
C LYS A 129 -5.26 23.55 11.80
N THR A 130 -5.85 24.25 12.78
CA THR A 130 -5.58 25.70 12.95
C THR A 130 -4.13 25.99 13.34
N ARG A 131 -3.54 25.12 14.16
CA ARG A 131 -2.13 25.22 14.58
C ARG A 131 -1.17 24.99 13.40
N GLU A 132 -1.49 24.05 12.53
CA GLU A 132 -0.75 23.77 11.30
C GLU A 132 -0.83 24.93 10.31
N GLN A 133 -2.03 25.45 10.02
CA GLN A 133 -2.19 26.62 9.17
C GLN A 133 -1.41 27.85 9.67
N LYS A 134 -1.25 27.99 10.99
CA LYS A 134 -0.42 29.05 11.56
C LYS A 134 1.07 28.82 11.27
N ARG A 135 1.55 27.57 11.38
CA ARG A 135 2.94 27.22 11.03
C ARG A 135 3.22 27.47 9.56
N ASP A 136 2.30 27.10 8.67
CA ASP A 136 2.46 27.29 7.23
C ASP A 136 2.62 28.77 6.87
N LYS A 137 1.76 29.65 7.42
CA LYS A 137 1.89 31.11 7.25
C LYS A 137 3.23 31.66 7.76
N GLN A 138 3.75 31.10 8.84
CA GLN A 138 5.07 31.48 9.37
C GLN A 138 6.20 31.02 8.44
N LEU A 139 6.10 29.81 7.88
CA LEU A 139 7.05 29.30 6.90
C LEU A 139 7.04 30.15 5.62
N ASP A 140 5.87 30.50 5.09
CA ASP A 140 5.74 31.41 3.93
C ASP A 140 6.44 32.74 4.20
N THR A 141 6.23 33.31 5.40
CA THR A 141 6.86 34.57 5.80
C THR A 141 8.39 34.45 5.87
N LEU A 142 8.89 33.35 6.45
CA LEU A 142 10.33 33.10 6.54
C LEU A 142 10.96 32.83 5.17
N GLN A 143 10.26 32.15 4.28
CA GLN A 143 10.70 31.89 2.91
C GLN A 143 10.90 33.20 2.14
N VAL A 144 9.94 34.13 2.21
CA VAL A 144 10.08 35.46 1.60
C VAL A 144 11.28 36.23 2.17
N GLN A 145 11.51 36.14 3.48
CA GLN A 145 12.69 36.78 4.09
C GLN A 145 14.00 36.16 3.61
N LEU A 146 14.05 34.84 3.46
CA LEU A 146 15.22 34.12 2.97
C LEU A 146 15.54 34.51 1.53
N GLU A 147 14.54 34.53 0.66
CA GLU A 147 14.70 34.94 -0.73
C GLU A 147 15.21 36.39 -0.85
N LYS A 148 14.71 37.29 0.00
CA LYS A 148 15.21 38.66 0.08
C LYS A 148 16.68 38.73 0.50
N ARG A 149 17.11 37.91 1.47
CA ARG A 149 18.53 37.85 1.88
C ARG A 149 19.41 37.28 0.78
N ASP A 150 18.96 36.24 0.07
CA ASP A 150 19.70 35.66 -1.05
C ASP A 150 19.87 36.66 -2.19
N GLN A 151 18.83 37.42 -2.52
CA GLN A 151 18.93 38.52 -3.48
C GLN A 151 19.96 39.57 -3.05
N GLN A 152 19.94 39.99 -1.79
CA GLN A 152 20.94 40.92 -1.25
C GLN A 152 22.37 40.37 -1.33
N PHE A 153 22.54 39.09 -1.00
CA PHE A 153 23.84 38.42 -1.09
C PHE A 153 24.36 38.37 -2.53
N ASN A 154 23.50 38.03 -3.49
CA ASN A 154 23.87 38.02 -4.92
C ASN A 154 24.28 39.42 -5.41
N ILE A 155 23.59 40.47 -4.98
CA ILE A 155 23.97 41.85 -5.30
C ILE A 155 25.37 42.18 -4.74
N LEU A 156 25.62 41.84 -3.47
CA LEU A 156 26.92 42.07 -2.83
C LEU A 156 28.04 41.29 -3.52
N GLN A 157 27.79 40.03 -3.90
CA GLN A 157 28.75 39.23 -4.67
C GLN A 157 29.08 39.89 -6.02
N GLY A 158 28.07 40.41 -6.74
CA GLY A 158 28.29 41.16 -7.98
C GLY A 158 29.11 42.44 -7.78
N GLN A 159 28.85 43.19 -6.71
CA GLN A 159 29.64 44.37 -6.35
C GLN A 159 31.10 44.02 -6.05
N LEU A 160 31.35 42.96 -5.28
CA LEU A 160 32.70 42.49 -4.97
C LEU A 160 33.43 42.03 -6.24
N ALA A 161 32.77 41.27 -7.11
CA ALA A 161 33.35 40.83 -8.37
C ALA A 161 33.76 42.02 -9.25
N ASN A 162 32.92 43.05 -9.34
CA ASN A 162 33.25 44.28 -10.05
C ASN A 162 34.44 45.01 -9.42
N LEU A 163 34.51 45.10 -8.09
CA LEU A 163 35.63 45.71 -7.37
C LEU A 163 36.95 44.97 -7.61
N PHE A 164 36.94 43.64 -7.70
CA PHE A 164 38.13 42.85 -8.05
C PHE A 164 38.51 42.97 -9.53
N ALA A 165 37.54 43.18 -10.42
CA ALA A 165 37.79 43.34 -11.85
C ALA A 165 38.29 44.75 -12.21
N SER A 166 37.90 45.77 -11.44
CA SER A 166 38.56 47.07 -11.47
C SER A 166 39.87 46.96 -10.70
N ASP A 167 41.02 47.27 -11.31
CA ASP A 167 42.36 47.29 -10.67
C ASP A 167 42.51 48.38 -9.57
N ALA A 168 41.46 48.62 -8.77
CA ALA A 168 41.37 49.66 -7.75
C ALA A 168 42.18 49.34 -6.48
N PHE A 169 42.70 48.12 -6.35
CA PHE A 169 43.60 47.74 -5.25
C PHE A 169 44.79 46.93 -5.78
N PRO A 170 46.00 47.51 -5.86
CA PRO A 170 47.19 46.70 -6.08
C PRO A 170 47.36 45.80 -4.86
N ILE A 171 47.22 44.49 -5.07
CA ILE A 171 47.58 43.47 -4.08
C ILE A 171 49.06 43.73 -3.75
N PRO A 172 49.44 44.02 -2.48
CA PRO A 172 50.84 44.12 -2.13
C PRO A 172 51.39 42.69 -2.15
N TRP A 173 51.86 42.24 -3.31
CA TRP A 173 52.55 40.97 -3.44
C TRP A 173 53.80 41.03 -2.56
N SER A 174 53.79 40.16 -1.55
CA SER A 174 54.90 39.89 -0.66
C SER A 174 56.19 39.68 -1.45
N ARG A 175 57.23 40.40 -1.01
CA ARG A 175 58.65 40.34 -1.34
C ARG A 175 59.09 39.04 -2.06
N GLN A 176 59.68 39.19 -3.26
CA GLN A 176 60.31 38.11 -4.02
C GLN A 176 61.32 37.31 -3.16
N PRO A 177 61.37 35.97 -3.29
CA PRO A 177 62.43 35.17 -2.69
C PRO A 177 63.74 35.42 -3.42
N SER A 178 64.78 35.80 -2.68
CA SER A 178 66.15 35.94 -3.19
C SER A 178 66.70 34.55 -3.54
N PRO A 179 67.35 34.37 -4.71
CA PRO A 179 68.07 33.14 -5.01
C PRO A 179 69.43 33.22 -4.34
N ASP A 180 69.78 32.21 -3.55
CA ASP A 180 71.12 31.61 -3.49
C ASP A 180 71.23 30.68 -2.26
N GLY A 181 71.81 29.50 -2.46
CA GLY A 181 72.22 28.62 -1.37
C GLY A 181 71.94 27.13 -1.56
N ASN A 182 72.36 26.59 -2.69
CA ASN A 182 72.44 25.15 -2.93
C ASN A 182 73.42 24.50 -1.93
N THR A 183 73.11 23.34 -1.34
CA THR A 183 73.87 22.08 -1.53
C THR A 183 73.55 20.96 -0.51
N SER A 184 73.45 19.76 -1.09
CA SER A 184 74.11 18.52 -0.63
C SER A 184 73.45 17.62 0.43
N ASN A 185 72.74 16.62 -0.11
CA ASN A 185 72.99 15.17 -0.01
C ASN A 185 72.80 14.38 1.31
N HIS A 186 72.14 13.24 1.11
CA HIS A 186 72.39 11.91 1.67
C HIS A 186 71.88 11.60 3.09
N ALA A 187 70.84 10.76 3.18
CA ALA A 187 70.95 9.31 3.40
C ALA A 187 69.59 8.77 3.86
N ASP A 188 69.16 7.69 3.23
CA ASP A 188 68.07 6.84 3.69
C ASP A 188 68.41 6.26 5.07
N ASP A 189 67.44 6.25 5.99
CA ASP A 189 67.42 5.28 7.08
C ASP A 189 65.96 4.95 7.39
N GLU A 190 65.58 3.71 7.08
CA GLU A 190 64.36 3.10 7.57
C GLU A 190 64.48 2.82 9.07
N CYS A 191 63.40 3.03 9.84
CA CYS A 191 63.21 2.28 11.07
C CYS A 191 61.72 2.08 11.38
N TYR A 192 61.36 0.82 11.47
CA TYR A 192 60.06 0.29 11.87
C TYR A 192 59.75 0.56 13.35
N SER A 193 58.49 0.89 13.67
CA SER A 193 57.75 0.50 14.89
C SER A 193 56.28 0.83 14.66
N SER A 194 55.38 -0.10 14.38
CA SER A 194 54.73 -1.10 15.26
C SER A 194 53.98 -0.49 16.46
N GLY A 195 52.68 -0.79 16.57
CA GLY A 195 51.78 -0.43 17.68
C GLY A 195 50.43 0.03 17.15
N ASP A 196 49.57 -0.88 16.69
CA ASP A 196 48.49 -1.55 17.47
C ASP A 196 47.22 -0.67 17.49
N GLU A 197 46.12 -1.08 16.83
CA GLU A 197 45.00 -1.85 17.43
C GLU A 197 44.31 -1.02 18.56
N ASP A 198 43.02 -0.68 18.51
CA ASP A 198 41.89 -1.57 18.37
C ASP A 198 40.57 -0.85 17.99
N ASP A 199 39.78 -1.60 17.22
CA ASP A 199 38.32 -1.59 17.12
C ASP A 199 37.66 -1.84 18.49
N VAL A 200 36.63 -1.07 18.86
CA VAL A 200 35.50 -1.60 19.66
C VAL A 200 34.21 -0.89 19.23
N VAL A 201 33.41 -1.64 18.46
CA VAL A 201 31.93 -1.79 18.44
C VAL A 201 31.08 -0.60 18.90
#